data_AF-A0A1J4S087-F1
#
_entry.id   AF-A0A1J4S087-F1
#
_cell.length_a   1.000
_cell.length_b   1.000
_cell.length_c   1.000
_cell.angle_alpha   90.00
_cell.angle_beta   90.00
_cell.angle_gamma   90.00
#
_symmetry.space_group_name_H-M   'P 1'
#
loop_
_entity.id
_entity.type
_entity.pdbx_description
1 polymer ?
#
loop_
_entity_poly.entity_id
_entity_poly.type
_entity_poly.pdbx_seq_one_letter_code
_entity_poly.pdbx_strand_id
1 'polypeptide(L)'
;MTIQLIYPVNGPITQKFGENPGLYSQWGFPGHNGVDFGISNGTPVLAAAKGTVDKVSFENGGYGNYVKIRHTDGATAYYTYYAHLMQASVAAGQNLEVGVVIGYSNNTGASTGPHLHFGLRKADTSGAYKGYIDALPYLTGQAGSGEDMPGAVALPDMKFEVTVAELNVRSGPGINFNIVEKLKMGKSVTTKRMVSEGAWVEIEPGKWCAVTFGGVQNLKVK
;
A
#
# COMPACT_ATOMS: atom_id res chain seq x y z
N MET A 1 -20.29 12.86 6.01
CA MET A 1 -19.49 11.74 6.52
C MET A 1 -18.04 12.18 6.53
N THR A 2 -17.16 11.38 7.14
CA THR A 2 -15.71 11.61 7.18
C THR A 2 -15.06 10.46 6.41
N ILE A 3 -14.12 10.77 5.51
CA ILE A 3 -13.46 9.76 4.66
C ILE A 3 -12.86 8.64 5.51
N GLN A 4 -12.99 7.39 5.05
CA GLN A 4 -12.33 6.23 5.64
C GLN A 4 -11.23 5.75 4.70
N LEU A 5 -10.06 5.45 5.25
CA LEU A 5 -8.87 5.05 4.51
C LEU A 5 -8.36 3.70 5.03
N ILE A 6 -7.94 2.80 4.15
CA ILE A 6 -7.13 1.65 4.55
C ILE A 6 -5.65 2.06 4.65
N TYR A 7 -4.83 1.31 5.40
CA TYR A 7 -3.38 1.55 5.28
C TYR A 7 -2.91 1.18 3.87
N PRO A 8 -2.14 2.06 3.20
CA PRO A 8 -1.70 1.85 1.83
C PRO A 8 -0.56 0.85 1.71
N VAL A 9 0.09 0.51 2.83
CA VAL A 9 1.19 -0.45 2.95
C VAL A 9 1.16 -1.09 4.32
N ASN A 10 1.80 -2.26 4.46
CA ASN A 10 2.06 -2.89 5.75
C ASN A 10 3.51 -2.63 6.18
N GLY A 11 3.71 -1.70 7.11
CA GLY A 11 5.02 -1.35 7.66
C GLY A 11 4.91 -0.49 8.92
N PRO A 12 5.97 -0.41 9.74
CA PRO A 12 6.00 0.47 10.90
C PRO A 12 5.91 1.93 10.49
N ILE A 13 5.22 2.73 11.30
CA ILE A 13 5.26 4.19 11.19
C ILE A 13 6.63 4.66 11.69
N THR A 14 7.41 5.29 10.81
CA THR A 14 8.73 5.83 11.12
C THR A 14 8.70 7.31 11.44
N GLN A 15 7.68 8.03 10.95
CA GLN A 15 7.47 9.43 11.27
C GLN A 15 5.98 9.79 11.22
N LYS A 16 5.51 10.52 12.23
CA LYS A 16 4.11 10.99 12.32
C LYS A 16 3.95 12.40 11.77
N PHE A 17 2.69 12.79 11.57
CA PHE A 17 2.32 14.15 11.21
C PHE A 17 2.79 15.14 12.30
N GLY A 18 3.34 16.27 11.87
CA GLY A 18 3.83 17.35 12.73
C GLY A 18 5.20 17.13 13.36
N GLU A 19 5.83 15.96 13.18
CA GLU A 19 7.17 15.71 13.72
C GLU A 19 8.25 16.50 12.97
N ASN A 20 9.40 16.70 13.64
CA ASN A 20 10.59 17.36 13.10
C ASN A 20 10.39 18.79 12.53
N PRO A 21 9.71 19.71 13.25
CA PRO A 21 9.38 21.06 12.78
C PRO A 21 10.54 21.85 12.17
N GLY A 22 11.74 21.73 12.76
CA GLY A 22 12.95 22.39 12.24
C GLY A 22 13.31 21.96 10.82
N LEU A 23 13.19 20.66 10.52
CA LEU A 23 13.48 20.10 9.20
C LEU A 23 12.47 20.57 8.15
N TYR A 24 11.19 20.68 8.52
CA TYR A 24 10.12 20.99 7.56
C TYR A 24 9.89 22.50 7.32
N SER A 25 10.47 23.35 8.17
CA SER A 25 10.42 24.81 8.03
C SER A 25 10.95 25.30 6.67
N GLN A 26 11.93 24.60 6.08
CA GLN A 26 12.49 24.91 4.76
C GLN A 26 11.48 24.77 3.60
N TRP A 27 10.43 23.96 3.78
CA TRP A 27 9.31 23.83 2.83
C TRP A 27 8.07 24.65 3.26
N GLY A 28 8.22 25.49 4.29
CA GLY A 28 7.17 26.33 4.82
C GLY A 28 6.05 25.53 5.51
N PHE A 29 6.39 24.40 6.13
CA PHE A 29 5.50 23.64 6.99
C PHE A 29 5.97 23.69 8.44
N PRO A 30 5.06 23.72 9.42
CA PRO A 30 5.42 23.75 10.84
C PRO A 30 5.81 22.36 11.38
N GLY A 31 5.94 21.36 10.51
CA GLY A 31 6.21 19.95 10.84
C GLY A 31 5.96 19.06 9.63
N HIS A 32 6.22 17.77 9.78
CA HIS A 32 5.94 16.77 8.75
C HIS A 32 4.47 16.82 8.31
N ASN A 33 4.22 16.91 7.01
CA ASN A 33 2.87 17.10 6.46
C ASN A 33 2.14 15.78 6.10
N GLY A 34 2.65 14.64 6.58
CA GLY A 34 2.07 13.32 6.32
C GLY A 34 2.46 12.30 7.37
N VAL A 35 2.43 11.04 6.99
CA VAL A 35 2.85 9.89 7.80
C VAL A 35 3.80 9.05 6.96
N ASP A 36 4.95 8.68 7.53
CA ASP A 36 5.94 7.86 6.84
C ASP A 36 5.89 6.42 7.35
N PHE A 37 5.87 5.49 6.40
CA PHE A 37 5.91 4.05 6.65
C PHE A 37 7.23 3.46 6.17
N GLY A 38 8.02 2.91 7.09
CA GLY A 38 9.29 2.26 6.78
C GLY A 38 9.06 0.93 6.08
N ILE A 39 9.43 0.83 4.80
CA ILE A 39 9.22 -0.37 3.96
C ILE A 39 10.36 -0.53 2.96
N SER A 40 10.69 -1.77 2.62
CA SER A 40 11.70 -2.08 1.61
C SER A 40 11.35 -1.49 0.23
N ASN A 41 12.35 -1.18 -0.58
CA ASN A 41 12.16 -0.82 -1.98
C ASN A 41 11.36 -1.90 -2.72
N GLY A 42 10.48 -1.48 -3.64
CA GLY A 42 9.66 -2.40 -4.42
C GLY A 42 8.42 -2.93 -3.69
N THR A 43 8.12 -2.45 -2.49
CA THR A 43 6.89 -2.83 -1.77
C THR A 43 5.69 -2.19 -2.48
N PRO A 44 4.65 -2.96 -2.86
CA PRO A 44 3.48 -2.40 -3.51
C PRO A 44 2.70 -1.46 -2.61
N VAL A 45 2.29 -0.33 -3.19
CA VAL A 45 1.53 0.73 -2.53
C VAL A 45 0.10 0.70 -3.06
N LEU A 46 -0.87 0.69 -2.15
CA LEU A 46 -2.29 0.56 -2.45
C LEU A 46 -3.01 1.92 -2.42
N ALA A 47 -4.04 2.07 -3.25
CA ALA A 47 -4.99 3.16 -3.13
C ALA A 47 -5.73 3.03 -1.78
N ALA A 48 -5.61 4.06 -0.94
CA ALA A 48 -6.14 4.05 0.43
C ALA A 48 -7.67 4.18 0.48
N ALA A 49 -8.27 4.68 -0.60
CA ALA A 49 -9.71 4.75 -0.80
C ALA A 49 -10.02 4.83 -2.30
N LYS A 50 -11.27 4.52 -2.66
CA LYS A 50 -11.77 4.73 -4.03
C LYS A 50 -11.61 6.19 -4.45
N GLY A 51 -11.28 6.42 -5.72
CA GLY A 51 -11.07 7.78 -6.21
C GLY A 51 -10.59 7.83 -7.65
N THR A 52 -10.23 9.03 -8.09
CA THR A 52 -9.68 9.27 -9.42
C THR A 52 -8.25 9.76 -9.27
N VAL A 53 -7.32 9.20 -10.04
CA VAL A 53 -5.92 9.66 -10.07
C VAL A 53 -5.90 11.09 -10.60
N ASP A 54 -5.63 12.05 -9.71
CA ASP A 54 -5.56 13.47 -10.03
C ASP A 54 -4.24 13.80 -10.72
N LYS A 55 -3.14 13.20 -10.25
CA LYS A 55 -1.81 13.45 -10.79
C LYS A 55 -0.86 12.27 -10.59
N VAL A 56 -0.03 12.03 -11.58
CA VAL A 56 1.18 11.21 -11.50
C VAL A 56 2.33 12.09 -11.95
N SER A 57 3.34 12.30 -11.12
CA SER A 57 4.39 13.28 -11.41
C SER A 57 5.66 12.99 -10.64
N PHE A 58 6.73 13.69 -11.03
CA PHE A 58 7.97 13.79 -10.28
C PHE A 58 8.12 15.20 -9.70
N GLU A 59 8.61 15.30 -8.47
CA GLU A 59 8.98 16.55 -7.81
C GLU A 59 10.40 16.46 -7.24
N ASN A 60 11.31 17.26 -7.80
CA ASN A 60 12.70 17.29 -7.34
C ASN A 60 12.81 18.01 -5.99
N GLY A 61 13.54 17.42 -5.04
CA GLY A 61 13.75 18.02 -3.70
C GLY A 61 12.53 18.00 -2.78
N GLY A 62 11.47 17.27 -3.16
CA GLY A 62 10.26 17.04 -2.38
C GLY A 62 9.82 15.60 -2.52
N TYR A 63 8.61 15.37 -3.06
CA TYR A 63 7.99 14.04 -3.11
C TYR A 63 8.69 12.98 -3.97
N GLY A 64 9.63 13.35 -4.85
CA GLY A 64 10.16 12.40 -5.83
C GLY A 64 9.07 11.94 -6.78
N ASN A 65 9.03 10.67 -7.15
CA ASN A 65 7.88 10.14 -7.88
C ASN A 65 6.68 9.99 -6.94
N TYR A 66 5.53 10.50 -7.36
CA TYR A 66 4.33 10.43 -6.55
C TYR A 66 3.05 10.27 -7.35
N VAL A 67 2.06 9.69 -6.68
CA VAL A 67 0.67 9.61 -7.13
C VAL A 67 -0.18 10.47 -6.19
N LYS A 68 -1.09 11.24 -6.76
CA LYS A 68 -2.11 12.00 -6.03
C LYS A 68 -3.48 11.50 -6.46
N ILE A 69 -4.31 11.06 -5.51
CA ILE A 69 -5.66 10.58 -5.79
C ILE A 69 -6.66 11.55 -5.18
N ARG A 70 -7.68 11.92 -5.96
CA ARG A 70 -8.83 12.70 -5.49
C ARG A 70 -9.93 11.76 -5.04
N HIS A 71 -10.50 12.05 -3.88
CA HIS A 71 -11.64 11.34 -3.31
C HIS A 71 -12.78 12.33 -3.06
N THR A 72 -14.00 11.82 -3.13
CA THR A 72 -15.21 12.61 -2.85
C THR A 72 -15.99 11.95 -1.72
N ASP A 73 -16.23 12.70 -0.65
CA ASP A 73 -17.11 12.31 0.46
C ASP A 73 -18.17 13.39 0.66
N GLY A 74 -19.36 13.14 0.12
CA GLY A 74 -20.42 14.13 0.01
C GLY A 74 -19.95 15.36 -0.78
N ALA A 75 -20.09 16.54 -0.19
CA ALA A 75 -19.63 17.80 -0.79
C ALA A 75 -18.13 18.09 -0.55
N THR A 76 -17.43 17.27 0.24
CA THR A 76 -16.03 17.51 0.59
C THR A 76 -15.10 16.71 -0.30
N ALA A 77 -14.13 17.38 -0.92
CA ALA A 77 -13.05 16.72 -1.65
C ALA A 77 -11.82 16.53 -0.75
N TYR A 78 -11.30 15.30 -0.78
CA TYR A 78 -10.06 14.91 -0.13
C TYR A 78 -9.04 14.50 -1.18
N TYR A 79 -7.77 14.59 -0.84
CA TYR A 79 -6.68 14.12 -1.67
C TYR A 79 -5.70 13.30 -0.83
N THR A 80 -5.31 12.14 -1.33
CA THR A 80 -4.21 11.36 -0.79
C THR A 80 -2.98 11.52 -1.67
N TYR A 81 -1.80 11.52 -1.04
CA TYR A 81 -0.51 11.63 -1.70
C TYR A 81 0.33 10.41 -1.33
N TYR A 82 0.96 9.79 -2.32
CA TYR A 82 1.81 8.61 -2.19
C TYR A 82 3.15 8.93 -2.83
N ALA A 83 4.18 9.16 -2.03
CA ALA A 83 5.44 9.71 -2.49
C ALA A 83 6.64 8.78 -2.25
N HIS A 84 7.80 9.21 -2.75
CA HIS A 84 9.05 8.45 -2.75
C HIS A 84 8.99 7.14 -3.54
N LEU A 85 8.09 7.07 -4.53
CA LEU A 85 7.87 5.85 -5.31
C LEU A 85 9.03 5.56 -6.27
N MET A 86 9.15 4.31 -6.70
CA MET A 86 10.01 3.92 -7.81
C MET A 86 9.41 4.42 -9.13
N GLN A 87 8.14 4.06 -9.33
CA GLN A 87 7.31 4.40 -10.46
C GLN A 87 5.84 4.23 -10.05
N ALA A 88 4.95 4.92 -10.77
CA ALA A 88 3.52 4.67 -10.68
C ALA A 88 3.12 3.53 -11.62
N SER A 89 2.11 2.76 -11.21
CA SER A 89 1.46 1.71 -12.02
C SER A 89 0.11 2.17 -12.59
N VAL A 90 -0.22 3.44 -12.42
CA VAL A 90 -1.49 4.07 -12.80
C VAL A 90 -1.23 5.37 -13.55
N ALA A 91 -2.25 5.88 -14.23
CA ALA A 91 -2.19 7.13 -15.00
C ALA A 91 -3.21 8.16 -14.51
N ALA A 92 -2.94 9.44 -14.74
CA ALA A 92 -3.89 10.52 -14.42
C ALA A 92 -5.23 10.32 -15.16
N GLY A 93 -6.34 10.60 -14.47
CA GLY A 93 -7.70 10.38 -14.95
C GLY A 93 -8.25 8.96 -14.70
N GLN A 94 -7.41 8.00 -14.28
CA GLN A 94 -7.85 6.65 -13.98
C GLN A 94 -8.74 6.60 -12.73
N ASN A 95 -9.86 5.90 -12.79
CA ASN A 95 -10.67 5.58 -11.62
C ASN A 95 -10.12 4.32 -10.93
N LEU A 96 -10.06 4.36 -9.61
CA LEU A 96 -9.51 3.32 -8.77
C LEU A 96 -10.54 2.92 -7.72
N GLU A 97 -10.67 1.62 -7.51
CA GLU A 97 -11.24 1.10 -6.28
C GLU A 97 -10.22 1.21 -5.13
N VAL A 98 -10.69 1.06 -3.90
CA VAL A 98 -9.81 0.92 -2.74
C VAL A 98 -8.88 -0.29 -2.94
N GLY A 99 -7.68 -0.32 -2.38
CA GLY A 99 -6.82 -1.51 -2.42
C GLY A 99 -6.08 -1.78 -3.74
N VAL A 100 -6.38 -1.06 -4.83
CA VAL A 100 -5.67 -1.20 -6.11
C VAL A 100 -4.19 -0.79 -5.95
N VAL A 101 -3.27 -1.58 -6.53
CA VAL A 101 -1.85 -1.22 -6.58
C VAL A 101 -1.64 -0.01 -7.50
N ILE A 102 -1.07 1.06 -6.95
CA ILE A 102 -0.84 2.33 -7.66
C ILE A 102 0.64 2.59 -7.97
N GLY A 103 1.54 1.79 -7.43
CA GLY A 103 2.97 1.91 -7.63
C GLY A 103 3.75 1.08 -6.62
N TYR A 104 5.06 1.30 -6.59
CA TYR A 104 5.99 0.57 -5.72
C TYR A 104 6.86 1.56 -4.96
N SER A 105 7.09 1.31 -3.68
CA SER A 105 7.92 2.14 -2.81
C SER A 105 9.37 2.20 -3.27
N ASN A 106 10.06 3.30 -2.95
CA ASN A 106 11.48 3.47 -3.20
C ASN A 106 12.07 4.53 -2.24
N ASN A 107 13.11 5.22 -2.69
CA ASN A 107 13.81 6.29 -1.99
C ASN A 107 14.02 7.50 -2.92
N THR A 108 13.02 7.88 -3.72
CA THR A 108 13.15 9.02 -4.66
C THR A 108 12.82 10.36 -4.00
N GLY A 109 13.37 11.47 -4.49
CA GLY A 109 13.11 12.80 -3.93
C GLY A 109 13.85 13.06 -2.62
N ALA A 110 13.26 13.85 -1.73
CA ALA A 110 13.81 14.17 -0.42
C ALA A 110 13.54 13.05 0.58
N SER A 111 14.38 12.00 0.53
CA SER A 111 14.24 10.81 1.37
C SER A 111 15.60 10.30 1.86
N THR A 112 15.69 9.91 3.13
CA THR A 112 16.94 9.42 3.75
C THR A 112 17.07 7.90 3.73
N GLY A 113 15.99 7.17 3.42
CA GLY A 113 15.96 5.73 3.27
C GLY A 113 14.61 5.24 2.73
N PRO A 114 14.50 3.97 2.29
CA PRO A 114 13.27 3.41 1.74
C PRO A 114 12.05 3.57 2.66
N HIS A 115 11.03 4.29 2.19
CA HIS A 115 9.76 4.45 2.89
C HIS A 115 8.65 4.89 1.93
N LEU A 116 7.41 4.86 2.40
CA LEU A 116 6.29 5.57 1.78
C LEU A 116 5.96 6.80 2.61
N HIS A 117 5.99 7.98 1.99
CA HIS A 117 5.32 9.16 2.55
C HIS A 117 3.86 9.17 2.11
N PHE A 118 2.95 9.20 3.08
CA PHE A 118 1.51 9.22 2.89
C PHE A 118 0.89 10.51 3.44
N GLY A 119 0.37 11.37 2.55
CA GLY A 119 -0.28 12.62 2.93
C GLY A 119 -1.79 12.57 2.74
N LEU A 120 -2.55 13.12 3.69
CA LEU A 120 -3.98 13.38 3.55
C LEU A 120 -4.22 14.88 3.54
N ARG A 121 -4.98 15.37 2.55
CA ARG A 121 -5.25 16.79 2.36
C ARG A 121 -6.72 17.05 2.08
N LYS A 122 -7.32 18.04 2.74
CA LYS A 122 -8.63 18.58 2.36
C LYS A 122 -8.48 19.56 1.20
N ALA A 123 -9.52 19.72 0.38
CA ALA A 123 -9.49 20.68 -0.73
C ALA A 123 -9.30 22.13 -0.26
N ASP A 124 -9.75 22.46 0.95
CA ASP A 124 -9.43 23.74 1.58
C ASP A 124 -7.93 23.81 1.87
N THR A 125 -7.26 24.78 1.26
CA THR A 125 -5.82 25.00 1.40
C THR A 125 -5.48 25.95 2.54
N SER A 126 -6.45 26.34 3.37
CA SER A 126 -6.23 27.20 4.53
C SER A 126 -5.36 26.54 5.60
N GLY A 127 -4.82 27.36 6.50
CA GLY A 127 -4.02 26.91 7.64
C GLY A 127 -2.54 26.68 7.35
N ALA A 128 -1.76 26.48 8.42
CA ALA A 128 -0.30 26.37 8.36
C ALA A 128 0.20 25.14 7.58
N TYR A 129 -0.64 24.10 7.50
CA TYR A 129 -0.37 22.90 6.71
C TYR A 129 -0.95 22.94 5.30
N LYS A 130 -1.43 24.10 4.82
CA LYS A 130 -1.93 24.29 3.44
C LYS A 130 -3.02 23.26 3.05
N GLY A 131 -3.84 22.85 4.01
CA GLY A 131 -4.88 21.82 3.87
C GLY A 131 -4.47 20.39 4.23
N TYR A 132 -3.18 20.10 4.47
CA TYR A 132 -2.77 18.78 4.97
C TYR A 132 -3.28 18.58 6.40
N ILE A 133 -3.71 17.37 6.71
CA ILE A 133 -4.25 16.97 8.01
C ILE A 133 -3.63 15.63 8.43
N ASP A 134 -3.63 15.36 9.73
CA ASP A 134 -3.19 14.06 10.24
C ASP A 134 -4.06 12.94 9.66
N ALA A 135 -3.41 12.00 8.96
CA ALA A 135 -4.06 10.88 8.31
C ALA A 135 -4.33 9.71 9.28
N LEU A 136 -3.59 9.59 10.39
CA LEU A 136 -3.70 8.44 11.30
C LEU A 136 -5.13 8.22 11.83
N PRO A 137 -5.90 9.26 12.23
CA PRO A 137 -7.28 9.07 12.68
C PRO A 137 -8.25 8.55 11.60
N TYR A 138 -7.86 8.66 10.32
CA TYR A 138 -8.68 8.24 9.17
C TYR A 138 -8.27 6.86 8.65
N LEU A 139 -7.11 6.35 9.07
CA LEU A 139 -6.61 5.03 8.72
C LEU A 139 -7.26 3.97 9.60
N THR A 140 -8.25 3.29 9.06
CA THR A 140 -9.04 2.25 9.72
C THR A 140 -8.79 0.88 9.06
N GLY A 141 -8.81 -0.18 9.87
CA GLY A 141 -8.46 -1.53 9.43
C GLY A 141 -6.95 -1.78 9.39
N GLN A 142 -6.54 -3.04 9.22
CA GLN A 142 -5.15 -3.34 8.83
C GLN A 142 -4.93 -2.87 7.39
N ALA A 143 -3.67 -2.68 6.96
CA ALA A 143 -3.34 -2.43 5.56
C ALA A 143 -4.17 -3.32 4.67
N GLY A 144 -4.89 -2.68 3.75
CA GLY A 144 -5.97 -3.30 3.00
C GLY A 144 -5.53 -4.68 2.61
N SER A 145 -6.29 -5.64 3.10
CA SER A 145 -5.99 -7.05 3.05
C SER A 145 -6.16 -7.63 1.65
N GLY A 146 -5.52 -7.01 0.66
CA GLY A 146 -5.58 -7.41 -0.74
C GLY A 146 -6.99 -7.49 -1.30
N GLU A 147 -7.96 -6.75 -0.73
CA GLU A 147 -9.36 -6.95 -1.14
C GLU A 147 -9.69 -6.52 -2.57
N ASP A 148 -8.82 -5.76 -3.22
CA ASP A 148 -8.90 -5.41 -4.64
C ASP A 148 -7.51 -5.43 -5.30
N MET A 149 -6.85 -6.60 -5.30
CA MET A 149 -5.70 -6.80 -6.19
C MET A 149 -6.20 -6.92 -7.64
N PRO A 150 -5.86 -6.00 -8.57
CA PRO A 150 -6.26 -6.13 -9.97
C PRO A 150 -5.76 -7.45 -10.56
N GLY A 151 -6.65 -8.25 -11.15
CA GLY A 151 -6.34 -9.56 -11.71
C GLY A 151 -6.42 -10.73 -10.72
N ALA A 152 -6.75 -10.48 -9.44
CA ALA A 152 -7.08 -11.55 -8.51
C ALA A 152 -8.46 -12.13 -8.83
N VAL A 153 -8.55 -13.44 -9.01
CA VAL A 153 -9.79 -14.17 -9.26
C VAL A 153 -10.22 -14.87 -7.98
N ALA A 154 -11.51 -14.75 -7.65
CA ALA A 154 -12.10 -15.49 -6.53
C ALA A 154 -12.00 -17.00 -6.76
N LEU A 155 -11.56 -17.72 -5.73
CA LEU A 155 -11.56 -19.17 -5.73
C LEU A 155 -12.72 -19.70 -4.88
N PRO A 156 -13.29 -20.88 -5.21
CA PRO A 156 -14.08 -21.61 -4.24
C PRO A 156 -13.21 -21.91 -3.01
N ASP A 157 -13.84 -22.13 -1.85
CA ASP A 157 -13.14 -22.51 -0.62
C ASP A 157 -12.43 -23.86 -0.80
N MET A 158 -11.19 -23.80 -1.30
CA MET A 158 -10.34 -24.95 -1.58
C MET A 158 -9.33 -25.12 -0.45
N LYS A 159 -9.21 -26.35 0.04
CA LYS A 159 -8.20 -26.70 1.05
C LYS A 159 -6.92 -27.15 0.37
N PHE A 160 -5.81 -26.60 0.81
CA PHE A 160 -4.48 -26.99 0.39
C PHE A 160 -3.67 -27.46 1.59
N GLU A 161 -2.67 -28.28 1.32
CA GLU A 161 -1.66 -28.70 2.27
C GLU A 161 -0.28 -28.22 1.81
N VAL A 162 0.50 -27.68 2.74
CA VAL A 162 1.88 -27.27 2.51
C VAL A 162 2.76 -28.50 2.30
N THR A 163 3.46 -28.55 1.16
CA THR A 163 4.30 -29.69 0.75
C THR A 163 5.79 -29.49 1.01
N VAL A 164 6.20 -28.26 1.28
CA VAL A 164 7.60 -27.90 1.57
C VAL A 164 7.83 -27.77 3.07
N ALA A 165 9.07 -27.98 3.52
CA ALA A 165 9.45 -27.88 4.93
C ALA A 165 9.03 -26.53 5.56
N GLU A 166 9.18 -25.45 4.80
CA GLU A 166 8.80 -24.10 5.19
C GLU A 166 8.30 -23.31 3.98
N LEU A 167 7.07 -22.79 4.07
CA LEU A 167 6.45 -21.93 3.07
C LEU A 167 6.33 -20.52 3.59
N ASN A 168 6.93 -19.56 2.90
CA ASN A 168 6.80 -18.15 3.22
C ASN A 168 5.40 -17.64 2.86
N VAL A 169 4.73 -17.07 3.84
CA VAL A 169 3.53 -16.25 3.67
C VAL A 169 3.97 -14.81 3.65
N ARG A 170 3.49 -14.07 2.66
CA ARG A 170 3.91 -12.71 2.37
C ARG A 170 2.74 -11.75 2.46
N SER A 171 3.06 -10.46 2.63
CA SER A 171 2.09 -9.37 2.64
C SER A 171 1.47 -9.05 1.27
N GLY A 172 1.67 -9.91 0.27
CA GLY A 172 1.12 -9.78 -1.08
C GLY A 172 1.68 -10.83 -2.07
N PRO A 173 1.10 -10.93 -3.28
CA PRO A 173 1.42 -11.96 -4.25
C PRO A 173 2.73 -11.65 -5.00
N GLY A 174 3.86 -12.11 -4.44
CA GLY A 174 5.16 -11.97 -5.10
C GLY A 174 6.33 -12.11 -4.14
N ILE A 175 7.51 -12.41 -4.67
CA ILE A 175 8.73 -12.55 -3.85
C ILE A 175 9.27 -11.24 -3.28
N ASN A 176 8.86 -10.11 -3.84
CA ASN A 176 9.28 -8.77 -3.41
C ASN A 176 8.50 -8.28 -2.18
N PHE A 177 7.43 -8.98 -1.77
CA PHE A 177 6.66 -8.66 -0.56
C PHE A 177 7.31 -9.24 0.69
N ASN A 178 7.16 -8.53 1.82
CA ASN A 178 7.71 -8.96 3.10
C ASN A 178 7.13 -10.30 3.54
N ILE A 179 7.97 -11.16 4.13
CA ILE A 179 7.53 -12.39 4.78
C ILE A 179 6.89 -11.99 6.12
N VAL A 180 5.62 -12.33 6.30
CA VAL A 180 4.82 -12.02 7.50
C VAL A 180 4.60 -13.24 8.37
N GLU A 181 4.68 -14.43 7.79
CA GLU A 181 4.46 -15.70 8.47
C GLU A 181 5.18 -16.82 7.71
N LYS A 182 5.45 -17.93 8.39
CA LYS A 182 6.00 -19.13 7.77
C LYS A 182 5.19 -20.35 8.15
N LEU A 183 4.67 -21.07 7.16
CA LEU A 183 3.92 -22.30 7.36
C LEU A 183 4.84 -23.50 7.27
N LYS A 184 4.58 -24.51 8.10
CA LYS A 184 5.33 -25.77 8.08
C LYS A 184 4.64 -26.81 7.20
N MET A 185 5.41 -27.77 6.70
CA MET A 185 4.90 -28.93 5.96
C MET A 185 3.71 -29.58 6.68
N GLY A 186 2.70 -29.99 5.92
CA GLY A 186 1.48 -30.62 6.43
C GLY A 186 0.43 -29.66 6.97
N LYS A 187 0.74 -28.37 7.16
CA LYS A 187 -0.24 -27.35 7.53
C LYS A 187 -1.30 -27.23 6.44
N SER A 188 -2.57 -27.23 6.83
CA SER A 188 -3.68 -26.94 5.91
C SER A 188 -4.04 -25.47 5.90
N VAL A 189 -4.33 -24.95 4.70
CA VAL A 189 -4.81 -23.58 4.45
C VAL A 189 -6.03 -23.62 3.54
N THR A 190 -6.91 -22.64 3.65
CA THR A 190 -8.04 -22.45 2.74
C THR A 190 -7.78 -21.23 1.89
N THR A 191 -7.86 -21.35 0.57
CA THR A 191 -7.62 -20.23 -0.33
C THR A 191 -8.91 -19.47 -0.59
N LYS A 192 -8.82 -18.14 -0.64
CA LYS A 192 -9.94 -17.25 -0.97
C LYS A 192 -9.86 -16.71 -2.39
N ARG A 193 -8.66 -16.36 -2.83
CA ARG A 193 -8.38 -15.72 -4.13
C ARG A 193 -7.06 -16.19 -4.70
N MET A 194 -6.89 -16.03 -6.00
CA MET A 194 -5.62 -16.27 -6.68
C MET A 194 -5.24 -15.16 -7.65
N VAL A 195 -3.94 -14.96 -7.84
CA VAL A 195 -3.39 -14.21 -8.96
C VAL A 195 -2.62 -15.20 -9.84
N SER A 196 -2.97 -15.25 -11.12
CA SER A 196 -2.40 -16.22 -12.08
C SER A 196 -0.92 -15.93 -12.37
N GLU A 197 -0.52 -14.67 -12.38
CA GLU A 197 0.88 -14.27 -12.51
C GLU A 197 1.68 -14.73 -11.28
N GLY A 198 2.57 -15.71 -11.50
CA GLY A 198 3.36 -16.33 -10.44
C GLY A 198 2.60 -17.31 -9.53
N ALA A 199 1.35 -17.66 -9.87
CA ALA A 199 0.51 -18.64 -9.15
C ALA A 199 0.44 -18.40 -7.63
N TRP A 200 0.01 -17.21 -7.21
CA TRP A 200 -0.12 -16.86 -5.79
C TRP A 200 -1.57 -17.00 -5.33
N VAL A 201 -1.76 -17.51 -4.11
CA VAL A 201 -3.07 -17.62 -3.47
C VAL A 201 -3.10 -16.86 -2.16
N GLU A 202 -4.24 -16.26 -1.88
CA GLU A 202 -4.52 -15.62 -0.61
C GLU A 202 -5.19 -16.61 0.33
N ILE A 203 -4.62 -16.79 1.52
CA ILE A 203 -5.08 -17.76 2.53
C ILE A 203 -5.82 -17.09 3.69
N GLU A 204 -5.51 -15.83 3.95
CA GLU A 204 -6.18 -14.92 4.86
C GLU A 204 -6.08 -13.53 4.26
N PRO A 205 -6.97 -12.60 4.64
CA PRO A 205 -6.92 -11.25 4.12
C PRO A 205 -5.51 -10.63 4.26
N GLY A 206 -4.86 -10.29 3.14
CA GLY A 206 -3.51 -9.70 3.08
C GLY A 206 -2.36 -10.70 3.22
N LYS A 207 -2.64 -12.00 3.33
CA LYS A 207 -1.64 -13.07 3.47
C LYS A 207 -1.62 -13.98 2.25
N TRP A 208 -0.50 -13.94 1.54
CA TRP A 208 -0.33 -14.59 0.26
C TRP A 208 0.80 -15.61 0.28
N CYS A 209 0.62 -16.73 -0.38
CA CYS A 209 1.69 -17.70 -0.59
C CYS A 209 1.68 -18.24 -2.03
N ALA A 210 2.86 -18.60 -2.52
CA ALA A 210 2.99 -19.15 -3.87
C ALA A 210 2.52 -20.61 -3.87
N VAL A 211 1.60 -20.97 -4.76
CA VAL A 211 1.18 -22.36 -5.00
C VAL A 211 2.36 -23.15 -5.58
N THR A 212 3.07 -22.54 -6.54
CA THR A 212 4.30 -23.07 -7.13
C THR A 212 5.34 -21.95 -7.25
N PHE A 213 6.63 -22.29 -7.13
CA PHE A 213 7.72 -21.33 -7.34
C PHE A 213 8.99 -22.05 -7.77
N GLY A 214 9.66 -21.58 -8.84
CA GLY A 214 10.92 -22.16 -9.31
C GLY A 214 10.85 -23.66 -9.66
N GLY A 215 9.69 -24.13 -10.14
CA GLY A 215 9.45 -25.55 -10.43
C GLY A 215 9.06 -26.41 -9.22
N VAL A 216 9.06 -25.84 -8.01
CA VAL A 216 8.63 -26.52 -6.78
C VAL A 216 7.15 -26.28 -6.54
N GLN A 217 6.40 -27.35 -6.27
CA GLN A 217 5.03 -27.25 -5.76
C GLN A 217 5.08 -27.05 -4.24
N ASN A 218 4.59 -25.90 -3.77
CA ASN A 218 4.55 -25.54 -2.34
C ASN A 218 3.22 -25.90 -1.67
N LEU A 219 2.15 -25.92 -2.47
CA LEU A 219 0.80 -26.26 -2.04
C LEU A 219 0.24 -27.35 -2.95
N LYS A 220 -0.36 -28.38 -2.35
CA LYS A 220 -1.18 -29.39 -3.05
C LYS A 220 -2.63 -29.28 -2.60
N VAL A 221 -3.57 -29.51 -3.50
CA VAL A 221 -4.99 -29.64 -3.15
C VAL A 221 -5.15 -30.84 -2.22
N LYS A 222 -5.97 -30.68 -1.19
CA LYS A 222 -6.30 -31.73 -0.23
C LYS A 222 -7.58 -32.45 -0.60
#